data_AF-A0A949GQ66-F1
#
_entry.id   AF-A0A949GQ66-F1
#
_cell.length_a   1.000
_cell.length_b   1.000
_cell.length_c   1.000
_cell.angle_alpha   90.00
_cell.angle_beta   90.00
_cell.angle_gamma   90.00
#
_symmetry.space_group_name_H-M   'P 1'
#
loop_
_entity.id
_entity.type
_entity.pdbx_description
1 polymer ?
#
loop_
_entity_poly.entity_id
_entity_poly.type
_entity_poly.pdbx_seq_one_letter_code
_entity_poly.pdbx_strand_id
1 'polypeptide(L)'
;GTALNVFHSDLDRLSVDIDINYVGAAKKEQMDADRPGLEDRIARLMESKGYTARREPSEHAGGKWIYRYASALGRAGTIEIDINYLYRGPLYGVDRMPSVAIGSYQATNVPVLDIHEIVAGKMVALVTRRTARDLFDAHRIIAMPDLDWAKIKAATLMIGASAKSFDWRTASPDNIGCEVGDITGKLTMCLHDQYFDLFGGLAAWIESATAECREKLAPLFQFTVGERAFLDGVLERGEIDASPMGAPESVRAAIEACPALRWKAQNVKTWKSGAKSLAPHMRRGQRPPEEPTP
;
A
#
# COMPACT_ATOMS: atom_id res chain seq x y z
N GLY A 1 1.79 -5.50 -2.74
CA GLY A 1 2.99 -6.38 -2.74
C GLY A 1 3.08 -7.21 -4.00
N THR A 2 1.94 -7.65 -4.48
CA THR A 2 1.77 -8.43 -5.71
C THR A 2 2.25 -7.68 -6.95
N ALA A 3 1.94 -6.37 -7.07
CA ALA A 3 2.46 -5.56 -8.18
C ALA A 3 4.01 -5.59 -8.28
N LEU A 4 4.71 -5.38 -7.16
CA LEU A 4 6.17 -5.47 -7.11
C LEU A 4 6.67 -6.86 -7.54
N ASN A 5 6.15 -7.92 -6.93
CA ASN A 5 6.65 -9.29 -7.15
C ASN A 5 6.33 -9.83 -8.55
N VAL A 6 5.11 -9.62 -9.03
CA VAL A 6 4.60 -10.22 -10.27
C VAL A 6 5.08 -9.46 -11.51
N PHE A 7 5.40 -8.16 -11.40
CA PHE A 7 5.76 -7.33 -12.55
C PHE A 7 7.20 -6.81 -12.53
N HIS A 8 7.87 -6.80 -11.37
CA HIS A 8 9.20 -6.17 -11.23
C HIS A 8 10.24 -7.00 -10.46
N SER A 9 9.91 -8.17 -9.93
CA SER A 9 10.83 -8.94 -9.06
C SER A 9 10.73 -10.45 -9.25
N ASP A 10 10.30 -10.90 -10.43
CA ASP A 10 10.29 -12.31 -10.85
C ASP A 10 9.76 -13.31 -9.79
N LEU A 11 8.77 -12.89 -8.99
CA LEU A 11 8.18 -13.66 -7.89
C LEU A 11 9.19 -14.11 -6.80
N ASP A 12 10.15 -13.26 -6.43
CA ASP A 12 11.08 -13.46 -5.31
C ASP A 12 10.40 -13.95 -4.00
N ARG A 13 9.13 -13.58 -3.80
CA ARG A 13 8.26 -14.21 -2.81
C ARG A 13 6.81 -14.30 -3.28
N LEU A 14 6.08 -15.24 -2.70
CA LEU A 14 4.64 -15.35 -2.86
C LEU A 14 3.94 -14.10 -2.28
N SER A 15 3.07 -13.49 -3.08
CA SER A 15 2.17 -12.42 -2.69
C SER A 15 0.83 -12.64 -3.40
N VAL A 16 -0.22 -12.92 -2.64
CA VAL A 16 -1.52 -13.34 -3.19
C VAL A 16 -2.61 -12.27 -3.09
N ASP A 17 -2.44 -11.27 -2.23
CA ASP A 17 -3.43 -10.19 -2.05
C ASP A 17 -3.41 -9.25 -3.27
N ILE A 18 -4.57 -8.87 -3.79
CA ILE A 18 -4.72 -7.96 -4.93
C ILE A 18 -5.09 -6.58 -4.39
N ASP A 19 -4.07 -5.72 -4.26
CA ASP A 19 -4.25 -4.30 -3.96
C ASP A 19 -4.31 -3.51 -5.28
N ILE A 20 -5.41 -2.83 -5.57
CA ILE A 20 -5.55 -2.00 -6.79
C ILE A 20 -6.04 -0.59 -6.48
N ASN A 21 -5.55 0.37 -7.27
CA ASN A 21 -6.08 1.73 -7.27
C ASN A 21 -7.10 1.89 -8.39
N TYR A 22 -8.27 2.47 -8.10
CA TYR A 22 -9.15 2.94 -9.17
C TYR A 22 -8.50 4.15 -9.85
N VAL A 23 -8.32 4.13 -11.17
CA VAL A 23 -7.68 5.23 -11.94
C VAL A 23 -8.57 5.76 -13.07
N GLY A 24 -9.87 5.44 -13.06
CA GLY A 24 -10.80 5.81 -14.14
C GLY A 24 -11.10 7.31 -14.21
N ALA A 25 -11.15 7.99 -13.08
CA ALA A 25 -11.43 9.42 -13.00
C ALA A 25 -10.83 10.06 -11.73
N ALA A 26 -10.22 11.24 -11.87
CA ALA A 26 -9.74 12.00 -10.72
C ALA A 26 -10.88 12.65 -9.91
N LYS A 27 -11.95 13.09 -10.59
CA LYS A 27 -13.12 13.74 -9.96
C LYS A 27 -13.90 12.73 -9.12
N LYS A 28 -14.31 13.16 -7.92
CA LYS A 28 -15.00 12.29 -6.96
C LYS A 28 -16.36 11.85 -7.48
N GLU A 29 -17.08 12.76 -8.13
CA GLU A 29 -18.44 12.56 -8.61
C GLU A 29 -18.48 11.44 -9.66
N GLN A 30 -17.53 11.45 -10.60
CA GLN A 30 -17.41 10.40 -11.61
C GLN A 30 -16.96 9.07 -10.98
N MET A 31 -16.00 9.11 -10.05
CA MET A 31 -15.55 7.91 -9.36
C MET A 31 -16.68 7.25 -8.54
N ASP A 32 -17.52 8.04 -7.87
CA ASP A 32 -18.69 7.54 -7.16
C ASP A 32 -19.75 6.97 -8.11
N ALA A 33 -19.90 7.53 -9.32
CA ALA A 33 -20.78 6.99 -10.36
C ALA A 33 -20.25 5.67 -10.96
N ASP A 34 -18.94 5.54 -11.13
CA ASP A 34 -18.30 4.35 -11.68
C ASP A 34 -18.27 3.18 -10.68
N ARG A 35 -18.16 3.49 -9.38
CA ARG A 35 -17.92 2.52 -8.30
C ARG A 35 -18.90 1.34 -8.32
N PRO A 36 -20.24 1.52 -8.32
CA PRO A 36 -21.17 0.39 -8.25
C PRO A 36 -21.00 -0.56 -9.44
N GLY A 37 -20.81 -0.01 -10.64
CA GLY A 37 -20.62 -0.81 -11.85
C GLY A 37 -19.28 -1.55 -11.89
N LEU A 38 -18.23 -0.98 -11.30
CA LEU A 38 -16.93 -1.64 -11.16
C LEU A 38 -17.01 -2.82 -10.19
N GLU A 39 -17.57 -2.60 -9.00
CA GLU A 39 -17.64 -3.61 -7.93
C GLU A 39 -18.50 -4.80 -8.37
N ASP A 40 -19.63 -4.56 -9.01
CA ASP A 40 -20.48 -5.62 -9.56
C ASP A 40 -19.78 -6.40 -10.70
N ARG A 41 -19.00 -5.74 -11.57
CA ARG A 41 -18.19 -6.45 -12.60
C ARG A 41 -17.14 -7.35 -11.98
N ILE A 42 -16.49 -6.91 -10.89
CA ILE A 42 -15.52 -7.72 -10.15
C ILE A 42 -16.20 -8.93 -9.55
N ALA A 43 -17.34 -8.76 -8.87
CA ALA A 43 -18.09 -9.87 -8.30
C ALA A 43 -18.46 -10.93 -9.35
N ARG A 44 -19.04 -10.48 -10.49
CA ARG A 44 -19.41 -11.37 -11.60
C ARG A 44 -18.20 -12.06 -12.23
N LEU A 45 -17.06 -11.37 -12.36
CA LEU A 45 -15.82 -11.96 -12.85
C LEU A 45 -15.32 -13.06 -11.91
N MET A 46 -15.27 -12.79 -10.60
CA MET A 46 -14.81 -13.76 -9.60
C MET A 46 -15.69 -15.01 -9.59
N GLU A 47 -17.01 -14.84 -9.60
CA GLU A 47 -17.96 -15.94 -9.69
C GLU A 47 -17.75 -16.77 -10.98
N SER A 48 -17.60 -16.11 -12.13
CA SER A 48 -17.37 -16.78 -13.42
C SER A 48 -16.07 -17.60 -13.45
N LYS A 49 -15.10 -17.27 -12.58
CA LYS A 49 -13.83 -17.98 -12.43
C LYS A 49 -13.87 -19.05 -11.33
N GLY A 50 -15.05 -19.32 -10.76
CA GLY A 50 -15.26 -20.36 -9.74
C GLY A 50 -14.85 -19.93 -8.32
N TYR A 51 -14.69 -18.63 -8.09
CA TYR A 51 -14.46 -18.09 -6.74
C TYR A 51 -15.79 -17.83 -6.04
N THR A 52 -15.85 -18.13 -4.74
CA THR A 52 -17.05 -17.88 -3.92
C THR A 52 -16.81 -16.76 -2.92
N ALA A 53 -17.67 -15.74 -2.91
CA ALA A 53 -17.57 -14.64 -1.95
C ALA A 53 -17.72 -15.16 -0.51
N ARG A 54 -16.79 -14.77 0.36
CA ARG A 54 -16.85 -14.99 1.82
C ARG A 54 -17.19 -13.69 2.55
N ARG A 55 -16.74 -12.56 2.02
CA ARG A 55 -17.00 -11.22 2.56
C ARG A 55 -16.99 -10.21 1.43
N GLU A 56 -17.97 -9.33 1.44
CA GLU A 56 -18.08 -8.18 0.57
C GLU A 56 -18.11 -6.90 1.44
N PRO A 57 -17.51 -5.80 0.99
CA PRO A 57 -17.66 -4.51 1.65
C PRO A 57 -19.12 -4.05 1.61
N SER A 58 -19.59 -3.43 2.68
CA SER A 58 -20.89 -2.75 2.70
C SER A 58 -20.96 -1.60 1.69
N GLU A 59 -22.12 -1.39 1.06
CA GLU A 59 -22.40 -0.44 -0.05
C GLU A 59 -21.86 1.01 0.10
N HIS A 60 -21.42 1.43 1.29
CA HIS A 60 -20.97 2.81 1.55
C HIS A 60 -19.52 2.95 1.99
N ALA A 61 -18.78 1.84 2.09
CA ALA A 61 -17.36 1.86 2.40
C ALA A 61 -16.66 1.00 1.36
N GLY A 62 -15.87 1.62 0.47
CA GLY A 62 -14.87 0.87 -0.29
C GLY A 62 -14.09 -0.04 0.66
N GLY A 63 -13.65 -1.21 0.20
CA GLY A 63 -13.06 -2.15 1.13
C GLY A 63 -12.50 -3.41 0.51
N LYS A 64 -12.36 -4.40 1.39
CA LYS A 64 -11.64 -5.62 1.15
C LYS A 64 -12.61 -6.78 0.90
N TRP A 65 -12.67 -7.25 -0.33
CA TRP A 65 -13.34 -8.48 -0.72
C TRP A 65 -12.49 -9.69 -0.35
N ILE A 66 -13.16 -10.76 0.09
CA ILE A 66 -12.51 -12.02 0.42
C ILE A 66 -13.24 -13.11 -0.34
N TYR A 67 -12.54 -13.80 -1.23
CA TYR A 67 -13.05 -14.89 -2.06
C TYR A 67 -12.37 -16.21 -1.72
N ARG A 68 -13.12 -17.31 -1.75
CA ARG A 68 -12.61 -18.68 -1.60
C ARG A 68 -12.45 -19.34 -2.97
N TYR A 69 -11.46 -20.22 -3.07
CA TYR A 69 -11.24 -21.08 -4.24
C TYR A 69 -10.77 -22.47 -3.82
N ALA A 70 -10.95 -23.46 -4.70
CA ALA A 70 -10.39 -24.80 -4.50
C ALA A 70 -8.88 -24.77 -4.73
N SER A 71 -8.08 -24.99 -3.69
CA SER A 71 -6.61 -25.07 -3.83
C SER A 71 -6.20 -26.44 -4.36
N ALA A 72 -5.12 -26.46 -5.14
CA ALA A 72 -4.43 -27.68 -5.54
C ALA A 72 -3.91 -28.50 -4.33
N LEU A 73 -3.77 -27.87 -3.16
CA LEU A 73 -3.39 -28.51 -1.90
C LEU A 73 -4.55 -29.19 -1.16
N GLY A 74 -5.72 -29.34 -1.80
CA GLY A 74 -6.88 -30.05 -1.26
C GLY A 74 -7.68 -29.31 -0.19
N ARG A 75 -7.29 -28.08 0.17
CA ARG A 75 -8.01 -27.20 1.10
C ARG A 75 -8.58 -25.99 0.38
N ALA A 76 -9.60 -25.34 0.94
CA ALA A 76 -10.07 -24.07 0.37
C ALA A 76 -9.00 -22.98 0.58
N GLY A 77 -8.55 -22.37 -0.51
CA GLY A 77 -7.70 -21.18 -0.50
C GLY A 77 -8.55 -19.92 -0.32
N THR A 78 -7.89 -18.78 -0.06
CA THR A 78 -8.52 -17.48 0.00
C THR A 78 -7.70 -16.46 -0.76
N ILE A 79 -8.37 -15.59 -1.52
CA ILE A 79 -7.77 -14.44 -2.18
C ILE A 79 -8.51 -13.18 -1.74
N GLU A 80 -7.75 -12.12 -1.54
CA GLU A 80 -8.26 -10.84 -1.08
C GLU A 80 -8.10 -9.81 -2.20
N ILE A 81 -9.13 -9.00 -2.43
CA ILE A 81 -9.08 -7.87 -3.35
C ILE A 81 -9.39 -6.62 -2.54
N ASP A 82 -8.51 -5.63 -2.56
CA ASP A 82 -8.69 -4.33 -1.92
C ASP A 82 -8.60 -3.22 -2.98
N ILE A 83 -9.64 -2.39 -3.04
CA ILE A 83 -9.74 -1.31 -4.03
C ILE A 83 -9.61 0.03 -3.31
N ASN A 84 -8.56 0.77 -3.69
CA ASN A 84 -8.33 2.10 -3.19
C ASN A 84 -8.86 3.16 -4.15
N TYR A 85 -9.85 3.93 -3.68
CA TYR A 85 -10.43 5.04 -4.43
C TYR A 85 -9.78 6.41 -4.09
N LEU A 86 -8.91 6.50 -3.09
CA LEU A 86 -8.26 7.76 -2.71
C LEU A 86 -7.03 8.05 -3.58
N TYR A 87 -6.23 7.03 -3.91
CA TYR A 87 -5.04 7.17 -4.78
C TYR A 87 -5.40 7.04 -6.27
N ARG A 88 -6.46 7.74 -6.69
CA ARG A 88 -7.03 7.67 -8.05
C ARG A 88 -6.42 8.62 -9.09
N GLY A 89 -5.40 9.38 -8.70
CA GLY A 89 -4.56 10.16 -9.59
C GLY A 89 -3.12 9.69 -9.41
N PRO A 90 -2.64 8.74 -10.24
CA PRO A 90 -1.25 8.28 -10.21
C PRO A 90 -0.29 9.46 -10.38
N LEU A 91 0.79 9.47 -9.60
CA LEU A 91 1.75 10.56 -9.58
C LEU A 91 2.64 10.54 -10.83
N TYR A 92 3.03 9.36 -11.28
CA TYR A 92 3.90 9.16 -12.45
C TYR A 92 3.22 8.42 -13.60
N GLY A 93 1.94 8.10 -13.45
CA GLY A 93 1.15 7.40 -14.47
C GLY A 93 1.12 5.89 -14.27
N VAL A 94 0.73 5.21 -15.35
CA VAL A 94 0.48 3.77 -15.39
C VAL A 94 1.08 3.24 -16.68
N ASP A 95 1.88 2.19 -16.56
CA ASP A 95 2.41 1.44 -17.69
C ASP A 95 1.62 0.17 -17.93
N ARG A 96 1.64 -0.30 -19.17
CA ARG A 96 1.02 -1.57 -19.55
C ARG A 96 2.11 -2.61 -19.78
N MET A 97 2.14 -3.64 -18.93
CA MET A 97 3.18 -4.66 -18.97
C MET A 97 2.62 -6.06 -18.71
N PRO A 98 3.32 -7.11 -19.17
CA PRO A 98 2.97 -8.48 -18.81
C PRO A 98 3.42 -8.79 -17.37
N SER A 99 2.75 -9.73 -16.71
CA SER A 99 3.31 -10.36 -15.52
C SER A 99 4.48 -11.28 -15.87
N VAL A 100 5.26 -11.69 -14.89
CA VAL A 100 6.06 -12.92 -15.00
C VAL A 100 5.13 -14.11 -15.27
N ALA A 101 5.66 -15.13 -15.95
CA ALA A 101 4.93 -16.36 -16.24
C ALA A 101 4.95 -17.32 -15.04
N ILE A 102 3.80 -17.92 -14.73
CA ILE A 102 3.65 -19.00 -13.75
C ILE A 102 3.17 -20.24 -14.49
N GLY A 103 4.11 -21.11 -14.85
CA GLY A 103 3.83 -22.23 -15.74
C GLY A 103 3.32 -21.72 -17.09
N SER A 104 2.11 -22.12 -17.49
CA SER A 104 1.46 -21.66 -18.72
C SER A 104 0.62 -20.38 -18.56
N TYR A 105 0.53 -19.83 -17.35
CA TYR A 105 -0.27 -18.63 -17.08
C TYR A 105 0.60 -17.38 -17.11
N GLN A 106 0.18 -16.40 -17.89
CA GLN A 106 0.77 -15.06 -17.90
C GLN A 106 -0.32 -14.03 -18.18
N ALA A 107 -0.44 -13.02 -17.32
CA ALA A 107 -1.29 -11.88 -17.60
C ALA A 107 -0.55 -10.95 -18.57
N THR A 108 -1.24 -10.46 -19.59
CA THR A 108 -0.66 -9.53 -20.57
C THR A 108 -1.41 -8.21 -20.53
N ASN A 109 -0.70 -7.13 -20.89
CA ASN A 109 -1.29 -5.81 -21.03
C ASN A 109 -2.01 -5.33 -19.74
N VAL A 110 -1.39 -5.58 -18.58
CA VAL A 110 -1.95 -5.17 -17.28
C VAL A 110 -1.54 -3.74 -16.98
N PRO A 111 -2.46 -2.83 -16.61
CA PRO A 111 -2.11 -1.51 -16.10
C PRO A 111 -1.45 -1.64 -14.72
N VAL A 112 -0.19 -1.21 -14.62
CA VAL A 112 0.62 -1.24 -13.40
C VAL A 112 1.11 0.19 -13.12
N LEU A 113 1.01 0.64 -11.87
CA LEU A 113 1.56 1.94 -11.47
C LEU A 113 3.06 1.98 -11.74
N ASP A 114 3.59 3.18 -12.02
CA ASP A 114 5.03 3.38 -12.11
C ASP A 114 5.74 2.81 -10.86
N ILE A 115 6.86 2.12 -11.09
CA ILE A 115 7.61 1.41 -10.06
C ILE A 115 8.03 2.31 -8.90
N HIS A 116 8.35 3.59 -9.15
CA HIS A 116 8.76 4.53 -8.12
C HIS A 116 7.61 4.85 -7.15
N GLU A 117 6.36 4.84 -7.63
CA GLU A 117 5.16 5.03 -6.80
C GLU A 117 4.85 3.75 -5.99
N ILE A 118 5.02 2.57 -6.59
CA ILE A 118 4.92 1.28 -5.89
C ILE A 118 5.95 1.21 -4.76
N VAL A 119 7.21 1.54 -5.06
CA VAL A 119 8.31 1.55 -4.10
C VAL A 119 8.06 2.57 -3.00
N ALA A 120 7.57 3.77 -3.30
CA ALA A 120 7.22 4.75 -2.28
C ALA A 120 6.15 4.23 -1.30
N GLY A 121 5.11 3.56 -1.81
CA GLY A 121 4.13 2.88 -0.97
C GLY A 121 4.76 1.80 -0.07
N LYS A 122 5.78 1.09 -0.57
CA LYS A 122 6.56 0.12 0.20
C LYS A 122 7.40 0.78 1.30
N MET A 123 8.04 1.91 1.03
CA MET A 123 8.81 2.65 2.03
C MET A 123 7.92 3.13 3.18
N VAL A 124 6.72 3.65 2.86
CA VAL A 124 5.74 4.04 3.89
C VAL A 124 5.26 2.81 4.68
N ALA A 125 4.97 1.69 4.01
CA ALA A 125 4.55 0.46 4.70
C ALA A 125 5.64 -0.10 5.63
N LEU A 126 6.90 -0.12 5.18
CA LEU A 126 8.06 -0.57 5.96
C LEU A 126 8.15 0.14 7.30
N VAL A 127 8.05 1.48 7.28
CA VAL A 127 8.15 2.32 8.48
C VAL A 127 6.91 2.19 9.37
N THR A 128 5.73 2.13 8.78
CA THR A 128 4.46 2.20 9.53
C THR A 128 3.96 0.86 10.07
N ARG A 129 4.35 -0.26 9.47
CA ARG A 129 3.84 -1.60 9.82
C ARG A 129 4.89 -2.51 10.46
N ARG A 130 6.18 -2.31 10.16
CA ARG A 130 7.32 -3.10 10.66
C ARG A 130 7.13 -4.62 10.51
N THR A 131 6.58 -5.07 9.37
CA THR A 131 6.35 -6.49 9.10
C THR A 131 7.55 -7.14 8.39
N ALA A 132 7.70 -8.45 8.58
CA ALA A 132 8.72 -9.25 7.90
C ALA A 132 8.68 -9.11 6.36
N ARG A 133 7.48 -9.11 5.78
CA ARG A 133 7.29 -8.99 4.32
C ARG A 133 7.71 -7.62 3.80
N ASP A 134 7.48 -6.56 4.58
CA ASP A 134 7.90 -5.21 4.18
C ASP A 134 9.44 -5.07 4.27
N LEU A 135 10.09 -5.65 5.29
CA LEU A 135 11.56 -5.71 5.36
C LEU A 135 12.16 -6.51 4.20
N PHE A 136 11.56 -7.65 3.85
CA PHE A 136 11.97 -8.44 2.70
C PHE A 136 11.89 -7.62 1.41
N ASP A 137 10.73 -7.01 1.14
CA ASP A 137 10.55 -6.20 -0.06
C ASP A 137 11.54 -5.04 -0.10
N ALA A 138 11.78 -4.37 1.05
CA ALA A 138 12.76 -3.28 1.15
C ALA A 138 14.20 -3.76 0.85
N HIS A 139 14.60 -4.92 1.38
CA HIS A 139 15.92 -5.50 1.12
C HIS A 139 16.12 -5.88 -0.35
N ARG A 140 15.05 -6.24 -1.07
CA ARG A 140 15.09 -6.41 -2.53
C ARG A 140 15.15 -5.08 -3.27
N ILE A 141 14.32 -4.11 -2.87
CA ILE A 141 14.25 -2.78 -3.50
C ILE A 141 15.61 -2.06 -3.45
N ILE A 142 16.33 -2.08 -2.33
CA ILE A 142 17.65 -1.42 -2.24
C ILE A 142 18.74 -2.08 -3.10
N ALA A 143 18.47 -3.25 -3.67
CA ALA A 143 19.32 -3.96 -4.60
C ALA A 143 18.84 -3.84 -6.06
N MET A 144 17.66 -3.25 -6.31
CA MET A 144 17.14 -3.04 -7.66
C MET A 144 17.95 -1.96 -8.40
N PRO A 145 18.34 -2.21 -9.66
CA PRO A 145 18.95 -1.19 -10.49
C PRO A 145 17.92 -0.14 -10.94
N ASP A 146 18.42 0.99 -11.44
CA ASP A 146 17.65 1.98 -12.21
C ASP A 146 16.46 2.64 -11.50
N LEU A 147 16.43 2.62 -10.16
CA LEU A 147 15.46 3.39 -9.38
C LEU A 147 15.87 4.86 -9.24
N ASP A 148 14.97 5.76 -9.64
CA ASP A 148 15.06 7.20 -9.37
C ASP A 148 14.60 7.48 -7.93
N TRP A 149 15.57 7.60 -7.03
CA TRP A 149 15.32 7.89 -5.62
C TRP A 149 14.72 9.28 -5.36
N ALA A 150 14.88 10.24 -6.27
CA ALA A 150 14.22 11.54 -6.13
C ALA A 150 12.71 11.42 -6.38
N LYS A 151 12.30 10.64 -7.40
CA LYS A 151 10.89 10.28 -7.63
C LYS A 151 10.31 9.50 -6.45
N ILE A 152 11.04 8.49 -5.95
CA ILE A 152 10.60 7.69 -4.80
C ILE A 152 10.40 8.59 -3.58
N LYS A 153 11.35 9.51 -3.30
CA LYS A 153 11.24 10.41 -2.16
C LYS A 153 10.04 11.35 -2.25
N ALA A 154 9.82 11.98 -3.41
CA ALA A 154 8.66 12.85 -3.61
C ALA A 154 7.32 12.10 -3.42
N ALA A 155 7.20 10.90 -3.99
CA ALA A 155 6.02 10.05 -3.80
C ALA A 155 5.87 9.59 -2.34
N THR A 156 6.98 9.25 -1.68
CA THR A 156 6.99 8.82 -0.27
C THR A 156 6.50 9.95 0.65
N LEU A 157 6.90 11.20 0.39
CA LEU A 157 6.40 12.36 1.13
C LEU A 157 4.89 12.55 0.94
N MET A 158 4.36 12.42 -0.28
CA MET A 158 2.92 12.52 -0.55
C MET A 158 2.13 11.41 0.17
N ILE A 159 2.55 10.15 0.01
CA ILE A 159 1.88 8.99 0.61
C ILE A 159 2.01 9.03 2.14
N GLY A 160 3.20 9.35 2.65
CA GLY A 160 3.50 9.47 4.07
C GLY A 160 2.70 10.58 4.75
N ALA A 161 2.61 11.76 4.13
CA ALA A 161 1.76 12.85 4.63
C ALA A 161 0.27 12.46 4.64
N SER A 162 -0.16 11.63 3.69
CA SER A 162 -1.54 11.12 3.61
C SER A 162 -1.84 10.00 4.62
N ALA A 163 -0.85 9.51 5.36
CA ALA A 163 -1.04 8.42 6.32
C ALA A 163 -2.04 8.80 7.41
N LYS A 164 -2.92 7.84 7.75
CA LYS A 164 -4.01 8.09 8.71
C LYS A 164 -3.51 8.31 10.14
N SER A 165 -2.56 7.50 10.58
CA SER A 165 -2.18 7.37 12.00
C SER A 165 -0.67 7.47 12.27
N PHE A 166 0.12 7.90 11.29
CA PHE A 166 1.56 8.07 11.42
C PHE A 166 1.96 9.49 11.00
N ASP A 167 2.80 10.14 11.80
CA ASP A 167 3.38 11.44 11.45
C ASP A 167 4.70 11.21 10.70
N TRP A 168 4.69 11.44 9.39
CA TRP A 168 5.86 11.16 8.55
C TRP A 168 7.09 12.01 8.91
N ARG A 169 6.91 13.11 9.65
CA ARG A 169 8.03 13.93 10.13
C ARG A 169 8.87 13.24 11.20
N THR A 170 8.31 12.23 11.87
CA THR A 170 9.01 11.43 12.86
C THR A 170 9.60 10.14 12.27
N ALA A 171 9.46 9.94 10.95
CA ALA A 171 10.04 8.78 10.29
C ALA A 171 11.57 8.82 10.35
N SER A 172 12.18 7.70 10.73
CA SER A 172 13.64 7.55 10.78
C SER A 172 14.07 6.14 10.39
N PRO A 173 15.37 5.93 10.08
CA PRO A 173 15.91 4.60 9.88
C PRO A 173 15.64 3.64 11.06
N ASP A 174 15.56 4.13 12.29
CA ASP A 174 15.30 3.29 13.47
C ASP A 174 13.91 2.61 13.43
N ASN A 175 12.98 3.16 12.65
CA ASN A 175 11.69 2.53 12.43
C ASN A 175 11.79 1.27 11.54
N ILE A 176 12.86 1.11 10.77
CA ILE A 176 13.10 -0.05 9.90
C ILE A 176 13.48 -1.26 10.77
N GLY A 177 12.81 -2.37 10.50
CA GLY A 177 13.02 -3.69 11.11
C GLY A 177 11.73 -4.50 11.10
N CYS A 178 11.78 -5.69 11.68
CA CYS A 178 10.60 -6.53 11.86
C CYS A 178 10.66 -7.31 13.18
N GLU A 179 9.51 -7.78 13.64
CA GLU A 179 9.44 -8.70 14.78
C GLU A 179 9.70 -10.15 14.33
N VAL A 180 10.48 -10.91 15.11
CA VAL A 180 10.86 -12.30 14.76
C VAL A 180 9.62 -13.20 14.63
N GLY A 181 8.62 -13.01 15.50
CA GLY A 181 7.36 -13.77 15.48
C GLY A 181 6.54 -13.58 14.20
N ASP A 182 6.76 -12.47 13.47
CA ASP A 182 6.08 -12.15 12.22
C ASP A 182 6.63 -12.97 11.04
N ILE A 183 7.84 -13.50 11.13
CA ILE A 183 8.54 -14.12 10.01
C ILE A 183 8.06 -15.55 9.79
N THR A 184 8.10 -16.39 10.83
CA THR A 184 7.70 -17.80 10.75
C THR A 184 6.25 -17.96 10.31
N GLY A 185 5.38 -17.03 10.69
CA GLY A 185 3.95 -17.06 10.37
C GLY A 185 3.52 -16.36 9.08
N LYS A 186 4.35 -15.49 8.48
CA LYS A 186 3.93 -14.66 7.32
C LYS A 186 4.92 -14.59 6.17
N LEU A 187 6.23 -14.78 6.41
CA LEU A 187 7.25 -14.68 5.38
C LEU A 187 7.78 -16.05 4.96
N THR A 188 8.07 -16.96 5.89
CA THR A 188 8.65 -18.27 5.55
C THR A 188 7.79 -19.07 4.57
N MET A 189 6.46 -19.05 4.73
CA MET A 189 5.53 -19.71 3.80
C MET A 189 5.45 -19.08 2.41
N CYS A 190 6.05 -17.89 2.24
CA CYS A 190 6.07 -17.17 0.98
C CYS A 190 7.41 -17.26 0.26
N LEU A 191 8.41 -17.92 0.84
CA LEU A 191 9.74 -18.06 0.27
C LEU A 191 9.99 -19.51 -0.12
N HIS A 192 10.99 -19.71 -0.98
CA HIS A 192 11.52 -21.04 -1.21
C HIS A 192 12.12 -21.63 0.08
N ASP A 193 12.07 -22.95 0.19
CA ASP A 193 12.69 -23.67 1.29
C ASP A 193 14.17 -23.26 1.42
N GLN A 194 14.65 -23.16 2.67
CA GLN A 194 16.05 -22.84 2.97
C GLN A 194 16.53 -21.46 2.50
N TYR A 195 15.63 -20.54 2.11
CA TYR A 195 16.00 -19.18 1.68
C TYR A 195 16.99 -18.49 2.65
N PHE A 196 16.76 -18.63 3.96
CA PHE A 196 17.59 -17.98 4.98
C PHE A 196 18.97 -18.63 5.16
N ASP A 197 19.19 -19.86 4.67
CA ASP A 197 20.47 -20.54 4.84
C ASP A 197 21.59 -19.82 4.07
N LEU A 198 21.24 -19.17 2.95
CA LEU A 198 22.12 -18.29 2.19
C LEU A 198 22.67 -17.12 3.01
N PHE A 199 22.00 -16.76 4.10
CA PHE A 199 22.34 -15.65 4.98
C PHE A 199 22.89 -16.11 6.33
N GLY A 200 23.17 -17.41 6.51
CA GLY A 200 23.57 -17.97 7.80
C GLY A 200 22.40 -18.14 8.78
N GLY A 201 21.17 -18.19 8.27
CA GLY A 201 19.95 -18.40 9.03
C GLY A 201 19.12 -17.13 9.23
N LEU A 202 17.93 -17.32 9.81
CA LEU A 202 16.90 -16.28 9.92
C LEU A 202 17.39 -15.04 10.70
N ALA A 203 18.02 -15.24 11.85
CA ALA A 203 18.47 -14.14 12.70
C ALA A 203 19.53 -13.27 12.01
N ALA A 204 20.50 -13.92 11.34
CA ALA A 204 21.55 -13.24 10.58
C ALA A 204 20.98 -12.47 9.38
N TRP A 205 19.97 -13.02 8.70
CA TRP A 205 19.26 -12.29 7.65
C TRP A 205 18.55 -11.03 8.19
N ILE A 206 17.83 -11.13 9.31
CA ILE A 206 17.13 -9.95 9.89
C ILE A 206 18.14 -8.85 10.23
N GLU A 207 19.25 -9.20 10.87
CA GLU A 207 20.28 -8.27 11.28
C GLU A 207 20.89 -7.57 10.07
N SER A 208 21.38 -8.35 9.09
CA SER A 208 22.00 -7.81 7.87
C SER A 208 21.02 -7.00 7.03
N ALA A 209 19.83 -7.53 6.74
CA ALA A 209 18.82 -6.84 5.94
C ALA A 209 18.36 -5.53 6.62
N THR A 210 18.19 -5.54 7.94
CA THR A 210 17.83 -4.33 8.69
C THR A 210 18.95 -3.30 8.63
N ALA A 211 20.20 -3.70 8.85
CA ALA A 211 21.36 -2.82 8.80
C ALA A 211 21.52 -2.17 7.41
N GLU A 212 21.50 -2.99 6.35
CA GLU A 212 21.61 -2.51 4.97
C GLU A 212 20.46 -1.58 4.58
N CYS A 213 19.21 -1.92 4.94
CA CYS A 213 18.06 -1.07 4.67
C CYS A 213 18.19 0.27 5.41
N ARG A 214 18.61 0.26 6.68
CA ARG A 214 18.80 1.49 7.47
C ARG A 214 19.83 2.42 6.86
N GLU A 215 20.96 1.85 6.43
CA GLU A 215 22.03 2.61 5.80
C GLU A 215 21.57 3.18 4.44
N LYS A 216 21.12 2.32 3.52
CA LYS A 216 20.81 2.74 2.15
C LYS A 216 19.57 3.62 2.05
N LEU A 217 18.60 3.46 2.95
CA LEU A 217 17.37 4.26 2.96
C LEU A 217 17.49 5.52 3.83
N ALA A 218 18.61 5.73 4.55
CA ALA A 218 18.82 6.91 5.39
C ALA A 218 18.52 8.25 4.67
N PRO A 219 18.89 8.46 3.38
CA PRO A 219 18.60 9.70 2.67
C PRO A 219 17.10 10.01 2.50
N LEU A 220 16.22 9.01 2.54
CA LEU A 220 14.76 9.24 2.46
C LEU A 220 14.21 10.00 3.67
N PHE A 221 14.88 9.88 4.82
CA PHE A 221 14.48 10.51 6.08
C PHE A 221 15.15 11.86 6.33
N GLN A 222 16.10 12.25 5.46
CA GLN A 222 16.78 13.53 5.52
C GLN A 222 15.95 14.57 4.75
N PHE A 223 15.04 15.24 5.46
CA PHE A 223 14.18 16.26 4.85
C PHE A 223 14.93 17.56 4.59
N THR A 224 14.83 18.08 3.37
CA THR A 224 15.19 19.47 3.06
C THR A 224 14.24 20.44 3.76
N VAL A 225 14.61 21.71 3.82
CA VAL A 225 13.73 22.78 4.35
C VAL A 225 12.38 22.80 3.62
N GLY A 226 12.37 22.62 2.30
CA GLY A 226 11.16 22.62 1.49
C GLY A 226 10.28 21.39 1.73
N GLU A 227 10.88 20.20 1.80
CA GLU A 227 10.15 18.96 2.13
C GLU A 227 9.55 19.02 3.54
N ARG A 228 10.29 19.59 4.50
CA ARG A 228 9.79 19.80 5.86
C ARG A 228 8.64 20.80 5.89
N ALA A 229 8.76 21.91 5.17
CA ALA A 229 7.69 22.92 5.06
C ALA A 229 6.40 22.33 4.45
N PHE A 230 6.53 21.49 3.43
CA PHE A 230 5.40 20.75 2.85
C PHE A 230 4.72 19.85 3.90
N LEU A 231 5.50 19.02 4.61
CA LEU A 231 4.96 18.14 5.65
C LEU A 231 4.27 18.92 6.78
N ASP A 232 4.90 20.00 7.26
CA ASP A 232 4.33 20.85 8.32
C ASP A 232 3.04 21.54 7.84
N GLY A 233 3.00 21.99 6.57
CA GLY A 233 1.78 22.53 5.96
C GLY A 233 0.62 21.54 5.98
N VAL A 234 0.85 20.32 5.52
CA VAL A 234 -0.20 19.31 5.45
C VAL A 234 -0.62 18.84 6.85
N LEU A 235 0.36 18.46 7.68
CA LEU A 235 0.12 17.74 8.93
C LEU A 235 -0.25 18.69 10.08
N GLU A 236 0.18 19.95 10.05
CA GLU A 236 -0.21 20.92 11.05
C GLU A 236 -1.31 21.85 10.57
N ARG A 237 -1.23 22.42 9.36
CA ARG A 237 -2.18 23.46 8.92
C ARG A 237 -3.31 22.92 8.06
N GLY A 238 -3.19 21.69 7.54
CA GLY A 238 -4.10 21.16 6.54
C GLY A 238 -4.06 21.99 5.25
N GLU A 239 -2.87 22.49 4.92
CA GLU A 239 -2.56 23.25 3.71
C GLU A 239 -1.65 22.40 2.84
N ILE A 240 -1.97 22.32 1.55
CA ILE A 240 -1.15 21.57 0.59
C ILE A 240 -0.48 22.59 -0.29
N ASP A 241 0.84 22.70 -0.16
CA ASP A 241 1.70 23.54 -0.97
C ASP A 241 2.96 22.75 -1.31
N ALA A 242 3.01 22.20 -2.54
CA ALA A 242 4.15 21.43 -3.00
C ALA A 242 5.23 22.33 -3.63
N SER A 243 5.01 23.65 -3.73
CA SER A 243 5.95 24.58 -4.34
C SER A 243 7.37 24.52 -3.76
N PRO A 244 7.59 24.30 -2.44
CA PRO A 244 8.92 24.21 -1.86
C PRO A 244 9.62 22.87 -2.13
N MET A 245 8.90 21.86 -2.66
CA MET A 245 9.50 20.57 -2.99
C MET A 245 10.40 20.74 -4.23
N GLY A 246 11.60 20.15 -4.19
CA GLY A 246 12.53 20.11 -5.33
C GLY A 246 12.10 19.13 -6.43
N ALA A 247 10.80 19.06 -6.74
CA ALA A 247 10.22 18.16 -7.72
C ALA A 247 9.75 18.91 -8.98
N PRO A 248 9.66 18.25 -10.15
CA PRO A 248 9.13 18.86 -11.36
C PRO A 248 7.72 19.44 -11.16
N GLU A 249 7.38 20.49 -11.91
CA GLU A 249 6.08 21.17 -11.82
C GLU A 249 4.89 20.21 -12.01
N SER A 250 4.97 19.29 -12.97
CA SER A 250 3.94 18.28 -13.19
C SER A 250 3.72 17.39 -11.97
N VAL A 251 4.80 17.01 -11.29
CA VAL A 251 4.77 16.17 -10.07
C VAL A 251 4.17 16.98 -8.90
N ARG A 252 4.58 18.23 -8.72
CA ARG A 252 4.02 19.12 -7.68
C ARG A 252 2.51 19.33 -7.88
N ALA A 253 2.09 19.61 -9.12
CA ALA A 253 0.68 19.76 -9.47
C ALA A 253 -0.13 18.47 -9.19
N ALA A 254 0.44 17.31 -9.50
CA ALA A 254 -0.20 16.01 -9.21
C ALA A 254 -0.30 15.73 -7.69
N ILE A 255 0.74 16.07 -6.90
CA ILE A 255 0.70 16.00 -5.42
C ILE A 255 -0.43 16.88 -4.87
N GLU A 256 -0.55 18.12 -5.34
CA GLU A 256 -1.60 19.06 -4.91
C GLU A 256 -3.01 18.63 -5.36
N ALA A 257 -3.10 17.91 -6.47
CA ALA A 257 -4.34 17.31 -6.96
C ALA A 257 -4.72 16.01 -6.23
N CYS A 258 -3.79 15.40 -5.48
CA CYS A 258 -3.98 14.08 -4.88
C CYS A 258 -5.18 14.04 -3.91
N PRO A 259 -6.21 13.21 -4.17
CA PRO A 259 -7.38 13.16 -3.32
C PRO A 259 -7.11 12.65 -1.90
N ALA A 260 -6.14 11.72 -1.73
CA ALA A 260 -5.73 11.23 -0.42
C ALA A 260 -5.18 12.36 0.46
N LEU A 261 -4.34 13.22 -0.12
CA LEU A 261 -3.73 14.34 0.57
C LEU A 261 -4.76 15.43 0.89
N ARG A 262 -5.68 15.73 -0.04
CA ARG A 262 -6.81 16.66 0.19
C ARG A 262 -7.72 16.19 1.32
N TRP A 263 -8.02 14.90 1.36
CA TRP A 263 -8.80 14.29 2.45
C TRP A 263 -8.07 14.42 3.79
N LYS A 264 -6.75 14.16 3.83
CA LYS A 264 -5.94 14.36 5.03
C LYS A 264 -5.96 15.82 5.50
N ALA A 265 -5.71 16.77 4.60
CA ALA A 265 -5.67 18.20 4.88
C ALA A 265 -7.01 18.71 5.44
N GLN A 266 -8.13 18.25 4.87
CA GLN A 266 -9.46 18.55 5.39
C GLN A 266 -9.65 18.03 6.82
N ASN A 267 -9.24 16.79 7.11
CA ASN A 267 -9.34 16.23 8.47
C ASN A 267 -8.50 16.98 9.49
N VAL A 268 -7.29 17.41 9.13
CA VAL A 268 -6.43 18.23 9.99
C VAL A 268 -7.13 19.55 10.35
N LYS A 269 -7.73 20.23 9.36
CA LYS A 269 -8.51 21.45 9.58
C LYS A 269 -9.71 21.22 10.50
N THR A 270 -10.49 20.18 10.25
CA THR A 270 -11.67 19.82 11.08
C THR A 270 -11.27 19.52 12.53
N TRP A 271 -10.19 18.78 12.73
CA TRP A 271 -9.68 18.45 14.07
C TRP A 271 -9.21 19.72 14.82
N LYS A 272 -8.49 20.62 14.14
CA LYS A 272 -8.02 21.87 14.74
C LYS A 272 -9.12 22.88 15.03
N SER A 273 -10.20 22.89 14.25
CA SER A 273 -11.35 23.77 14.51
C SER A 273 -12.27 23.24 15.63
N GLY A 274 -11.92 22.14 16.30
CA GLY A 274 -12.73 21.52 17.35
C GLY A 274 -14.02 20.86 16.86
N ALA A 275 -14.19 20.70 15.54
CA ALA A 275 -15.34 20.03 14.95
C ALA A 275 -15.13 18.51 14.99
N LYS A 276 -16.19 17.74 15.29
CA LYS A 276 -16.13 16.27 15.22
C LYS A 276 -15.76 15.85 13.79
N SER A 277 -14.79 14.93 13.68
CA SER A 277 -14.31 14.36 12.42
C SER A 277 -15.48 13.95 11.50
N LEU A 278 -15.36 14.23 10.20
CA LEU A 278 -16.31 13.82 9.15
C LEU A 278 -16.25 12.31 8.84
N ALA A 279 -15.40 11.55 9.53
CA ALA A 279 -15.40 10.10 9.39
C ALA A 279 -16.73 9.52 9.93
N PRO A 280 -17.48 8.72 9.16
CA PRO A 280 -18.60 7.99 9.73
C PRO A 280 -18.09 7.13 10.88
N HIS A 281 -18.54 7.45 12.09
CA HIS A 281 -18.38 6.59 13.24
C HIS A 281 -19.12 5.28 12.96
N MET A 282 -18.40 4.24 12.51
CA MET A 282 -18.90 2.87 12.66
C MET A 282 -18.96 2.60 14.16
N ARG A 283 -20.14 2.79 14.77
CA ARG A 283 -20.45 2.17 16.06
C ARG A 283 -20.26 0.67 15.86
N ARG A 284 -19.26 0.09 16.52
CA ARG A 284 -19.24 -1.36 16.78
C ARG A 284 -20.57 -1.68 17.47
N GLY A 285 -21.42 -2.45 16.80
CA GLY A 285 -22.67 -2.92 17.37
C GLY A 285 -22.38 -3.58 18.73
N GLN A 286 -22.98 -3.04 19.78
CA GLN A 286 -23.12 -3.75 21.03
C GLN A 286 -23.91 -5.04 20.73
N ARG A 287 -23.37 -6.20 21.11
CA ARG A 287 -24.17 -7.42 21.18
C ARG A 287 -25.34 -7.15 22.14
N PRO A 288 -26.59 -7.48 21.78
CA PRO A 288 -27.64 -7.55 22.79
C PRO A 288 -27.30 -8.69 23.77
N PRO A 289 -27.66 -8.55 25.06
CA PRO A 289 -27.41 -9.58 26.06
C PRO A 289 -28.20 -10.85 25.72
N GLU A 290 -27.53 -11.99 25.87
CA GLU A 290 -28.15 -13.31 25.73
C GLU A 290 -29.29 -13.46 26.73
N GLU A 291 -30.50 -13.71 26.23
CA GLU A 291 -31.61 -14.22 27.05
C GLU A 291 -31.30 -15.68 27.42
N PRO A 292 -31.50 -16.08 28.69
CA PRO A 292 -31.40 -17.47 29.07
C PRO A 292 -32.68 -18.21 28.66
N THR A 293 -32.57 -19.15 27.74
CA THR A 293 -33.67 -20.04 27.37
C THR A 293 -33.71 -21.24 28.34
N PRO A 294 -34.92 -21.69 28.77
CA PRO A 294 -35.13 -22.72 29.79
C PRO A 294 -34.71 -24.14 29.41
#